data_AF-A0A842ZUC1-F1
#
_entry.id   AF-A0A842ZUC1-F1
#
_cell.length_a   1.000
_cell.length_b   1.000
_cell.length_c   1.000
_cell.angle_alpha   90.00
_cell.angle_beta   90.00
_cell.angle_gamma   90.00
#
_symmetry.space_group_name_H-M   'P 1'
#
loop_
_entity.id
_entity.type
_entity.pdbx_description
1 polymer ?
#
loop_
_entity_poly.entity_id
_entity_poly.type
_entity_poly.pdbx_seq_one_letter_code
_entity_poly.pdbx_strand_id
1 'polypeptide(L)'
;MKLTLKLIVGFIAVSLLVGFVGFLGLYANKQIVNNLESGERHFGPIVVASNEVSSYAKRAEGHLMLYITLHNETDKQKVNSRIESLRNQTSIIDEATTNPQAREILSDIISKTDELQSVAESLIYAHDNEMNETGKYDPENDKELILKLNKASSAIREDGVKLTELETRLKAEQEETAKKNAEFLYNVILAIGVVAVFVALIIGYFIAKNITNSVMKLKNFTDDIGRGKFDTKTEVKSKDEIGELSEAFDKMVQNLKRSQEDVRNYTKELEKSKKELESKINDLEQYKKLTVGRELKMVELKKKIEELEGKLKEKR
;
A
#
# COMPACT_ATOMS: atom_id res chain seq x y z
N MET A 1 -17.22 15.05 -18.50
CA MET A 1 -16.23 13.97 -18.42
C MET A 1 -17.03 12.68 -18.29
N LYS A 2 -16.78 11.71 -19.18
CA LYS A 2 -17.48 10.42 -19.18
C LYS A 2 -17.45 9.76 -17.79
N LEU A 3 -18.53 9.09 -17.40
CA LEU A 3 -18.71 8.33 -16.18
C LEU A 3 -17.62 7.28 -16.04
N THR A 4 -17.36 6.56 -17.13
CA THR A 4 -16.25 5.60 -17.24
C THR A 4 -14.91 6.25 -16.86
N LEU A 5 -14.65 7.46 -17.38
CA LEU A 5 -13.45 8.21 -17.04
C LEU A 5 -13.42 8.67 -15.57
N LYS A 6 -14.55 9.08 -14.98
CA LYS A 6 -14.62 9.42 -13.54
C LYS A 6 -14.26 8.22 -12.66
N LEU A 7 -14.78 7.04 -12.98
CA LEU A 7 -14.49 5.80 -12.26
C LEU A 7 -13.02 5.40 -12.42
N ILE A 8 -12.49 5.44 -13.63
CA ILE A 8 -11.08 5.13 -13.92
C ILE A 8 -10.16 6.10 -13.18
N VAL A 9 -10.42 7.40 -13.23
CA VAL A 9 -9.61 8.41 -12.51
C VAL A 9 -9.68 8.17 -11.00
N GLY A 10 -10.85 7.87 -10.44
CA GLY A 10 -10.99 7.54 -9.02
C GLY A 10 -10.20 6.29 -8.63
N PHE A 11 -10.28 5.23 -9.44
CA PHE A 11 -9.53 4.00 -9.20
C PHE A 11 -8.02 4.22 -9.30
N ILE A 12 -7.56 4.91 -10.34
CA ILE A 12 -6.15 5.27 -10.52
C ILE A 12 -5.66 6.11 -9.33
N ALA A 13 -6.44 7.08 -8.87
CA ALA A 13 -6.06 7.90 -7.71
C ALA A 13 -5.89 7.05 -6.44
N VAL A 14 -6.80 6.11 -6.19
CA VAL A 14 -6.68 5.18 -5.05
C VAL A 14 -5.49 4.24 -5.22
N SER A 15 -5.29 3.66 -6.41
CA SER A 15 -4.14 2.79 -6.70
C SER A 15 -2.81 3.53 -6.53
N LEU A 16 -2.72 4.79 -6.95
CA LEU A 16 -1.54 5.63 -6.75
C LEU A 16 -1.30 5.92 -5.28
N LEU A 17 -2.35 6.21 -4.50
CA LEU A 17 -2.23 6.40 -3.05
C LEU A 17 -1.69 5.15 -2.36
N VAL A 18 -2.26 3.98 -2.66
CA VAL A 18 -1.81 2.69 -2.10
C VAL A 18 -0.38 2.39 -2.53
N GLY A 19 -0.06 2.58 -3.82
CA GLY A 19 1.29 2.37 -4.35
C GLY A 19 2.31 3.32 -3.71
N PHE A 20 1.95 4.57 -3.48
CA PHE A 20 2.79 5.57 -2.82
C PHE A 20 3.06 5.22 -1.36
N VAL A 21 2.02 4.83 -0.59
CA VAL A 21 2.19 4.38 0.80
C VAL A 21 3.06 3.12 0.87
N GLY A 22 2.83 2.15 -0.03
CA GLY A 22 3.64 0.94 -0.13
C GLY A 22 5.11 1.25 -0.47
N PHE A 23 5.35 2.16 -1.43
CA PHE A 23 6.68 2.61 -1.79
C PHE A 23 7.40 3.28 -0.62
N LEU A 24 6.74 4.19 0.10
CA LEU A 24 7.30 4.82 1.30
C LEU A 24 7.61 3.79 2.38
N GLY A 25 6.74 2.80 2.57
CA GLY A 25 6.97 1.69 3.49
C GLY A 25 8.23 0.90 3.15
N LEU A 26 8.38 0.49 1.89
CA LEU A 26 9.57 -0.23 1.42
C LEU A 26 10.84 0.62 1.52
N TYR A 27 10.75 1.90 1.18
CA TYR A 27 11.88 2.84 1.26
C TYR A 27 12.36 3.01 2.70
N ALA A 28 11.44 3.27 3.63
CA ALA A 28 11.78 3.40 5.05
C ALA A 28 12.33 2.09 5.63
N ASN A 29 11.74 0.95 5.29
CA ASN A 29 12.24 -0.35 5.72
C ASN A 29 13.68 -0.58 5.24
N LYS A 30 13.96 -0.27 3.97
CA LYS A 30 15.33 -0.36 3.42
C LYS A 30 16.30 0.55 4.18
N GLN A 31 15.88 1.75 4.53
CA GLN A 31 16.71 2.69 5.28
C GLN A 31 17.00 2.19 6.71
N ILE A 32 16.01 1.60 7.39
CA ILE A 32 16.16 1.01 8.72
C ILE A 32 17.16 -0.16 8.68
N VAL A 33 16.96 -1.09 7.74
CA VAL A 33 17.84 -2.26 7.58
C VAL A 33 19.26 -1.84 7.26
N ASN A 34 19.44 -0.92 6.31
CA ASN A 34 20.78 -0.42 5.94
C ASN A 34 21.51 0.24 7.12
N ASN A 35 20.79 1.03 7.93
CA ASN A 35 21.40 1.69 9.10
C ASN A 35 21.84 0.66 10.15
N LEU A 36 21.02 -0.35 10.43
CA LEU A 36 21.36 -1.43 11.37
C LEU A 36 22.53 -2.27 10.86
N GLU A 37 22.50 -2.71 9.60
CA GLU A 37 23.59 -3.48 9.01
C GLU A 37 24.91 -2.69 8.94
N SER A 38 24.84 -1.38 8.66
CA SER A 38 26.04 -0.54 8.61
C SER A 38 26.74 -0.43 9.96
N GLY A 39 25.96 -0.35 11.06
CA GLY A 39 26.51 -0.36 12.41
C GLY A 39 27.19 -1.70 12.73
N GLU A 40 26.53 -2.83 12.42
CA GLU A 40 27.10 -4.16 12.66
C GLU A 40 28.41 -4.37 11.90
N ARG A 41 28.44 -3.99 10.62
CA ARG A 41 29.64 -4.11 9.77
C ARG A 41 30.80 -3.22 10.24
N HIS A 42 30.51 -2.10 10.88
CA HIS A 42 31.52 -1.19 11.40
C HIS A 42 32.07 -1.67 12.75
N PHE A 43 31.22 -1.85 13.75
CA PHE A 43 31.65 -2.12 15.13
C PHE A 43 31.98 -3.58 15.40
N GLY A 44 31.33 -4.53 14.71
CA GLY A 44 31.48 -5.96 14.97
C GLY A 44 32.94 -6.44 14.90
N PRO A 45 33.66 -6.21 13.79
CA PRO A 45 35.07 -6.59 13.66
C PRO A 45 35.97 -5.94 14.72
N ILE A 46 35.72 -4.67 15.05
CA ILE A 46 36.53 -3.91 16.02
C ILE A 46 36.39 -4.48 17.42
N VAL A 47 35.15 -4.76 17.86
CA VAL A 47 34.86 -5.32 19.18
C VAL A 47 35.47 -6.72 19.33
N VAL A 48 35.40 -7.55 18.29
CA VAL A 48 36.03 -8.87 18.29
C VAL A 48 37.55 -8.76 18.35
N ALA A 49 38.14 -7.93 17.49
CA ALA A 49 39.58 -7.73 17.44
C ALA A 49 40.15 -7.17 18.76
N SER A 50 39.45 -6.24 19.41
CA SER A 50 39.86 -5.64 20.69
C SER A 50 39.89 -6.67 21.84
N ASN A 51 38.91 -7.59 21.85
CA ASN A 51 38.91 -8.72 22.78
C ASN A 51 40.06 -9.70 22.49
N GLU A 52 40.33 -9.98 21.22
CA GLU A 52 41.44 -10.86 20.82
C GLU A 52 42.81 -10.25 21.13
N VAL A 53 43.00 -8.92 21.01
CA VAL A 53 44.22 -8.22 21.47
C VAL A 53 44.51 -8.54 22.93
N SER A 54 43.50 -8.40 23.80
CA SER A 54 43.62 -8.70 25.24
C SER A 54 43.97 -10.17 25.48
N SER A 55 43.35 -11.08 24.73
CA SER A 55 43.58 -12.52 24.79
C SER A 55 45.00 -12.90 24.36
N TYR A 56 45.48 -12.35 23.23
CA TYR A 56 46.80 -12.63 22.68
C TYR A 56 47.92 -12.08 23.55
N ALA A 57 47.77 -10.89 24.13
CA ALA A 57 48.72 -10.35 25.11
C ALA A 57 48.90 -11.31 26.29
N LYS A 58 47.77 -11.80 26.87
CA LYS A 58 47.84 -12.74 28.00
C LYS A 58 48.46 -14.08 27.61
N ARG A 59 48.15 -14.60 26.43
CA ARG A 59 48.71 -15.86 25.93
C ARG A 59 50.21 -15.73 25.64
N ALA A 60 50.67 -14.61 25.09
CA ALA A 60 52.09 -14.34 24.85
C ALA A 60 52.88 -14.34 26.17
N GLU A 61 52.39 -13.59 27.17
CA GLU A 61 52.95 -13.59 28.53
C GLU A 61 52.97 -15.01 29.13
N GLY A 62 51.85 -15.75 29.04
CA GLY A 62 51.75 -17.11 29.57
C GLY A 62 52.70 -18.10 28.93
N HIS A 63 52.84 -18.08 27.60
CA HIS A 63 53.80 -18.93 26.89
C HIS A 63 55.24 -18.56 27.22
N LEU A 64 55.55 -17.27 27.39
CA LEU A 64 56.89 -16.85 27.79
C LEU A 64 57.22 -17.33 29.20
N MET A 65 56.27 -17.21 30.14
CA MET A 65 56.44 -17.75 31.49
C MET A 65 56.62 -19.27 31.48
N LEU A 66 55.89 -20.00 30.63
CA LEU A 66 56.03 -21.44 30.50
C LEU A 66 57.38 -21.83 29.89
N TYR A 67 57.87 -21.05 28.92
CA TYR A 67 59.18 -21.23 28.33
C TYR A 67 60.30 -21.07 29.37
N ILE A 68 60.33 -19.95 30.10
CA ILE A 68 61.41 -19.70 31.06
C ILE A 68 61.38 -20.64 32.27
N THR A 69 60.22 -21.25 32.55
CA THR A 69 60.06 -22.18 33.69
C THR A 69 60.35 -23.63 33.31
N LEU A 70 59.92 -24.07 32.11
CA LEU A 70 60.00 -25.47 31.69
C LEU A 70 61.00 -25.72 30.56
N HIS A 71 61.63 -24.67 30.02
CA HIS A 71 62.54 -24.73 28.88
C HIS A 71 61.91 -25.41 27.64
N ASN A 72 60.61 -25.18 27.42
CA ASN A 72 59.89 -25.78 26.28
C ASN A 72 59.98 -24.90 25.03
N GLU A 73 60.82 -25.28 24.06
CA GLU A 73 60.99 -24.56 22.78
C GLU A 73 59.68 -24.35 22.00
N THR A 74 58.68 -25.22 22.20
CA THR A 74 57.35 -25.02 21.58
C THR A 74 56.68 -23.74 22.08
N ASP A 75 56.83 -23.43 23.37
CA ASP A 75 56.21 -22.23 23.95
C ASP A 75 56.97 -20.96 23.54
N LYS A 76 58.30 -21.02 23.38
CA LYS A 76 59.10 -19.95 22.76
C LYS A 76 58.56 -19.54 21.39
N GLN A 77 58.31 -20.52 20.51
CA GLN A 77 57.74 -20.25 19.18
C GLN A 77 56.33 -19.64 19.28
N LYS A 78 55.53 -20.12 20.24
CA LYS A 78 54.18 -19.59 20.45
C LYS A 78 54.20 -18.12 20.87
N VAL A 79 55.16 -17.67 21.68
CA VAL A 79 55.28 -16.23 22.06
C VAL A 79 55.26 -15.34 20.82
N ASN A 80 56.15 -15.60 19.86
CA ASN A 80 56.26 -14.80 18.64
C ASN A 80 54.97 -14.86 17.82
N SER A 81 54.39 -16.06 17.65
CA SER A 81 53.13 -16.20 16.92
C SER A 81 51.96 -15.43 17.56
N ARG A 82 51.95 -15.30 18.89
CA ARG A 82 50.89 -14.59 19.63
C ARG A 82 51.08 -13.08 19.53
N ILE A 83 52.32 -12.59 19.60
CA ILE A 83 52.64 -11.18 19.36
C ILE A 83 52.29 -10.78 17.91
N GLU A 84 52.60 -11.64 16.93
CA GLU A 84 52.18 -11.43 15.55
C GLU A 84 50.66 -11.43 15.40
N SER A 85 49.97 -12.38 16.04
CA SER A 85 48.49 -12.41 16.06
C SER A 85 47.90 -11.13 16.66
N LEU A 86 48.50 -10.61 17.73
CA LEU A 86 48.13 -9.35 18.37
C LEU A 86 48.27 -8.18 17.40
N ARG A 87 49.42 -8.06 16.71
CA ARG A 87 49.65 -7.03 15.68
C ARG A 87 48.65 -7.10 14.53
N ASN A 88 48.31 -8.32 14.09
CA ASN A 88 47.30 -8.51 13.06
C ASN A 88 45.93 -7.98 13.53
N GLN A 89 45.55 -8.23 14.79
CA GLN A 89 44.31 -7.66 15.34
C GLN A 89 44.34 -6.14 15.44
N THR A 90 45.46 -5.54 15.86
CA THR A 90 45.59 -4.07 15.89
C THR A 90 45.48 -3.44 14.50
N SER A 91 45.96 -4.11 13.45
CA SER A 91 45.81 -3.65 12.07
C SER A 91 44.35 -3.67 11.60
N ILE A 92 43.59 -4.72 11.96
CA ILE A 92 42.15 -4.80 11.66
C ILE A 92 41.40 -3.63 12.31
N ILE A 93 41.75 -3.32 13.57
CA ILE A 93 41.15 -2.19 14.28
C ILE A 93 41.53 -0.86 13.61
N ASP A 94 42.80 -0.67 13.23
CA ASP A 94 43.29 0.57 12.62
C ASP A 94 42.59 0.89 11.30
N GLU A 95 42.40 -0.13 10.45
CA GLU A 95 41.69 0.00 9.18
C GLU A 95 40.20 0.34 9.35
N ALA A 96 39.58 -0.16 10.41
CA ALA A 96 38.14 -0.01 10.64
C ALA A 96 37.77 1.20 11.49
N THR A 97 38.65 1.66 12.40
CA THR A 97 38.30 2.66 13.40
C THR A 97 38.28 4.08 12.82
N THR A 98 37.18 4.79 13.10
CA THR A 98 36.97 6.19 12.72
C THR A 98 36.91 7.13 13.92
N ASN A 99 36.81 6.58 15.13
CA ASN A 99 36.64 7.36 16.35
C ASN A 99 38.02 7.86 16.87
N PRO A 100 38.18 9.17 17.16
CA PRO A 100 39.45 9.70 17.65
C PRO A 100 39.93 9.10 18.98
N GLN A 101 39.02 8.82 19.92
CA GLN A 101 39.36 8.21 21.21
C GLN A 101 39.79 6.76 21.03
N ALA A 102 39.12 6.02 20.15
CA ALA A 102 39.50 4.65 19.81
C ALA A 102 40.91 4.59 19.19
N ARG A 103 41.24 5.56 18.32
CA ARG A 103 42.59 5.68 17.73
C ARG A 103 43.67 5.97 18.76
N GLU A 104 43.37 6.80 19.75
CA GLU A 104 44.29 7.09 20.85
C GLU A 104 44.61 5.83 21.66
N ILE A 105 43.57 5.09 22.08
CA ILE A 105 43.72 3.82 22.80
C ILE A 105 44.49 2.79 21.95
N LEU A 106 44.18 2.71 20.66
CA LEU A 106 44.88 1.81 19.73
C LEU A 106 46.37 2.15 19.60
N SER A 107 46.72 3.43 19.53
CA SER A 107 48.11 3.87 19.48
C SER A 107 48.89 3.44 20.72
N ASP A 108 48.27 3.51 21.90
CA ASP A 108 48.87 3.05 23.16
C ASP A 108 49.05 1.53 23.15
N ILE A 109 48.06 0.77 22.67
CA ILE A 109 48.15 -0.68 22.50
C ILE A 109 49.32 -1.05 21.57
N ILE A 110 49.48 -0.37 20.43
CA ILE A 110 50.57 -0.62 19.47
C ILE A 110 51.91 -0.36 20.14
N SER A 111 52.08 0.80 20.79
CA SER A 111 53.31 1.13 21.50
C SER A 111 53.66 0.11 22.59
N LYS A 112 52.67 -0.35 23.36
CA LYS A 112 52.87 -1.36 24.41
C LYS A 112 53.12 -2.75 23.84
N THR A 113 52.63 -3.04 22.64
CA THR A 113 52.94 -4.29 21.92
C THR A 113 54.41 -4.33 21.51
N ASP A 114 54.96 -3.21 21.06
CA ASP A 114 56.39 -3.10 20.75
C ASP A 114 57.26 -3.25 22.00
N GLU A 115 56.83 -2.65 23.12
CA GLU A 115 57.47 -2.84 24.43
C GLU A 115 57.42 -4.30 24.89
N LEU A 116 56.26 -4.96 24.75
CA LEU A 116 56.08 -6.38 25.08
C LEU A 116 57.04 -7.26 24.25
N GLN A 117 57.16 -7.01 22.95
CA GLN A 117 58.06 -7.75 22.08
C GLN A 117 59.52 -7.57 22.50
N SER A 118 59.96 -6.32 22.68
CA SER A 118 61.35 -6.01 23.04
C SER A 118 61.74 -6.64 24.38
N VAL A 119 60.85 -6.59 25.38
CA VAL A 119 61.08 -7.23 26.67
C VAL A 119 61.07 -8.76 26.56
N ALA A 120 60.16 -9.34 25.76
CA ALA A 120 60.11 -10.78 25.53
C ALA A 120 61.41 -11.30 24.89
N GLU A 121 61.92 -10.63 23.87
CA GLU A 121 63.18 -10.98 23.20
C GLU A 121 64.37 -10.88 24.16
N SER A 122 64.42 -9.83 24.98
CA SER A 122 65.47 -9.64 25.99
C SER A 122 65.44 -10.75 27.05
N LEU A 123 64.25 -11.13 27.52
CA LEU A 123 64.08 -12.18 28.53
C LEU A 123 64.42 -13.56 27.97
N ILE A 124 64.03 -13.85 26.72
CA ILE A 124 64.42 -15.08 26.02
C ILE A 124 65.94 -15.16 25.90
N TYR A 125 66.59 -14.06 25.49
CA TYR A 125 68.04 -14.02 25.36
C TYR A 125 68.76 -14.26 26.70
N ALA A 126 68.32 -13.58 27.77
CA ALA A 126 68.89 -13.76 29.11
C ALA A 126 68.74 -15.19 29.63
N HIS A 127 67.53 -15.75 29.50
CA HIS A 127 67.24 -17.14 29.85
C HIS A 127 68.12 -18.14 29.08
N ASP A 128 68.22 -17.99 27.76
CA ASP A 128 69.01 -18.90 26.91
C ASP A 128 70.49 -18.82 27.28
N ASN A 129 71.00 -17.62 27.56
CA ASN A 129 72.39 -17.44 27.96
C ASN A 129 72.69 -18.10 29.32
N GLU A 130 71.84 -17.87 30.34
CA GLU A 130 72.05 -18.45 31.67
C GLU A 130 71.89 -19.98 31.67
N MET A 131 70.92 -20.51 30.92
CA MET A 131 70.75 -21.96 30.74
C MET A 131 71.97 -22.59 30.07
N ASN A 132 72.56 -21.93 29.08
CA ASN A 132 73.76 -22.42 28.40
C ASN A 132 75.01 -22.36 29.29
N GLU A 133 75.14 -21.33 30.13
CA GLU A 133 76.30 -21.15 31.01
C GLU A 133 76.25 -22.01 32.28
N THR A 134 75.07 -22.13 32.90
CA THR A 134 74.91 -22.71 34.25
C THR A 134 74.06 -23.97 34.29
N GLY A 135 73.32 -24.28 33.22
CA GLY A 135 72.36 -25.39 33.16
C GLY A 135 71.06 -25.14 33.95
N LYS A 136 70.89 -23.94 34.51
CA LYS A 136 69.70 -23.53 35.25
C LYS A 136 69.39 -22.06 34.92
N TYR A 137 68.11 -21.67 35.05
CA TYR A 137 67.69 -20.28 35.02
C TYR A 137 67.20 -19.85 36.42
N ASP A 138 67.64 -18.68 36.90
CA ASP A 138 67.13 -18.07 38.14
C ASP A 138 66.31 -16.81 37.83
N PRO A 139 64.97 -16.87 37.93
CA PRO A 139 64.10 -15.73 37.62
C PRO A 139 64.37 -14.45 38.43
N GLU A 140 65.05 -14.51 39.58
CA GLU A 140 65.40 -13.30 40.33
C GLU A 140 66.46 -12.45 39.63
N ASN A 141 67.30 -13.04 38.77
CA ASN A 141 68.30 -12.29 37.99
C ASN A 141 67.65 -11.32 36.99
N ASP A 142 66.49 -11.70 36.44
CA ASP A 142 65.76 -10.94 35.42
C ASP A 142 64.41 -10.40 35.92
N LYS A 143 64.26 -10.26 37.24
CA LYS A 143 63.02 -9.80 37.88
C LYS A 143 62.47 -8.50 37.29
N GLU A 144 63.33 -7.54 36.97
CA GLU A 144 62.90 -6.27 36.36
C GLU A 144 62.31 -6.46 34.97
N LEU A 145 62.86 -7.37 34.16
CA LEU A 145 62.33 -7.70 32.84
C LEU A 145 60.98 -8.41 32.97
N ILE A 146 60.84 -9.35 33.90
CA ILE A 146 59.57 -10.03 34.19
C ILE A 146 58.49 -9.02 34.63
N LEU A 147 58.84 -8.05 35.48
CA LEU A 147 57.92 -6.99 35.89
C LEU A 147 57.53 -6.07 34.74
N LYS A 148 58.46 -5.71 33.85
CA LYS A 148 58.17 -4.92 32.65
C LYS A 148 57.25 -5.68 31.69
N LEU A 149 57.50 -6.98 31.47
CA LEU A 149 56.66 -7.85 30.65
C LEU A 149 55.22 -7.87 31.17
N ASN A 150 55.06 -8.11 32.47
CA ASN A 150 53.75 -8.15 33.11
C ASN A 150 53.02 -6.81 33.01
N LYS A 151 53.74 -5.68 33.17
CA LYS A 151 53.17 -4.34 33.01
C LYS A 151 52.73 -4.07 31.57
N ALA A 152 53.56 -4.40 30.57
CA ALA A 152 53.22 -4.22 29.16
C ALA A 152 52.01 -5.07 28.76
N SER A 153 52.01 -6.38 29.11
CA SER A 153 50.88 -7.28 28.88
C SER A 153 49.60 -6.80 29.58
N SER A 154 49.71 -6.35 30.83
CA SER A 154 48.56 -5.83 31.58
C SER A 154 48.01 -4.54 30.99
N ALA A 155 48.87 -3.62 30.54
CA ALA A 155 48.45 -2.37 29.90
C ALA A 155 47.69 -2.66 28.59
N ILE A 156 48.23 -3.53 27.73
CA ILE A 156 47.55 -3.94 26.48
C ILE A 156 46.17 -4.54 26.77
N ARG A 157 46.07 -5.39 27.80
CA ARG A 157 44.80 -6.00 28.20
C ARG A 157 43.80 -4.98 28.73
N GLU A 158 44.26 -4.04 29.56
CA GLU A 158 43.40 -2.99 30.10
C GLU A 158 42.87 -2.10 28.98
N ASP A 159 43.74 -1.68 28.06
CA ASP A 159 43.38 -0.83 26.94
C ASP A 159 42.55 -1.57 25.89
N GLY A 160 42.80 -2.86 25.66
CA GLY A 160 41.95 -3.71 24.83
C GLY A 160 40.53 -3.84 25.39
N VAL A 161 40.37 -3.96 26.73
CA VAL A 161 39.05 -3.93 27.38
C VAL A 161 38.41 -2.55 27.27
N LYS A 162 39.14 -1.45 27.53
CA LYS A 162 38.62 -0.08 27.36
C LYS A 162 38.13 0.16 25.93
N LEU A 163 38.87 -0.32 24.93
CA LEU A 163 38.50 -0.20 23.53
C LEU A 163 37.24 -1.01 23.21
N THR A 164 37.16 -2.25 23.69
CA THR A 164 35.94 -3.08 23.59
C THR A 164 34.74 -2.36 24.20
N GLU A 165 34.87 -1.80 25.41
CA GLU A 165 33.80 -1.08 26.11
C GLU A 165 33.38 0.18 25.35
N LEU A 166 34.34 0.97 24.86
CA LEU A 166 34.10 2.17 24.06
C LEU A 166 33.31 1.84 22.79
N GLU A 167 33.77 0.86 22.02
CA GLU A 167 33.17 0.50 20.73
C GLU A 167 31.79 -0.17 20.93
N THR A 168 31.62 -0.94 22.01
CA THR A 168 30.31 -1.47 22.41
C THR A 168 29.34 -0.37 22.78
N ARG A 169 29.79 0.68 23.49
CA ARG A 169 28.96 1.84 23.83
C ARG A 169 28.57 2.64 22.58
N LEU A 170 29.54 2.91 21.70
CA LEU A 170 29.28 3.61 20.43
C LEU A 170 28.29 2.84 19.54
N LYS A 171 28.44 1.51 19.47
CA LYS A 171 27.48 0.63 18.80
C LYS A 171 26.08 0.77 19.40
N ALA A 172 25.96 0.72 20.73
CA ALA A 172 24.68 0.84 21.41
C ALA A 172 24.01 2.21 21.20
N GLU A 173 24.78 3.30 21.24
CA GLU A 173 24.28 4.65 20.96
C GLU A 173 23.78 4.80 19.52
N GLN A 174 24.50 4.23 18.55
CA GLN A 174 24.07 4.21 17.15
C GLN A 174 22.82 3.35 16.96
N GLU A 175 22.75 2.17 17.58
CA GLU A 175 21.56 1.32 17.53
C GLU A 175 20.34 1.96 18.18
N GLU A 176 20.50 2.64 19.31
CA GLU A 176 19.41 3.37 19.97
C GLU A 176 18.89 4.50 19.08
N THR A 177 19.81 5.26 18.46
CA THR A 177 19.46 6.31 17.50
C THR A 177 18.74 5.74 16.27
N ALA A 178 19.21 4.60 15.75
CA ALA A 178 18.58 3.91 14.64
C ALA A 178 17.18 3.41 15.00
N LYS A 179 16.98 2.87 16.21
CA LYS A 179 15.66 2.44 16.72
C LYS A 179 14.70 3.61 16.86
N LYS A 180 15.11 4.73 17.47
CA LYS A 180 14.27 5.95 17.57
C LYS A 180 13.87 6.47 16.19
N ASN A 181 14.79 6.48 15.24
CA ASN A 181 14.50 6.87 13.86
C ASN A 181 13.54 5.89 13.17
N ALA A 182 13.68 4.58 13.42
CA ALA A 182 12.78 3.56 12.90
C ALA A 182 11.35 3.73 13.45
N GLU A 183 11.20 3.94 14.76
CA GLU A 183 9.91 4.20 15.41
C GLU A 183 9.24 5.48 14.85
N PHE A 184 10.03 6.54 14.67
CA PHE A 184 9.53 7.77 14.07
C PHE A 184 9.03 7.54 12.63
N LEU A 185 9.82 6.89 11.78
CA LEU A 185 9.43 6.57 10.40
C LEU A 185 8.18 5.68 10.36
N TYR A 186 8.11 4.68 11.23
CA TYR A 186 6.93 3.81 11.35
C TYR A 186 5.66 4.61 11.66
N ASN A 187 5.72 5.51 12.64
CA ASN A 187 4.59 6.36 13.02
C ASN A 187 4.17 7.31 11.88
N VAL A 188 5.14 7.87 11.14
CA VAL A 188 4.87 8.72 9.98
C VAL A 188 4.15 7.93 8.87
N ILE A 189 4.62 6.71 8.55
CA ILE A 189 3.99 5.86 7.53
C ILE A 189 2.59 5.44 7.94
N LEU A 190 2.39 5.09 9.21
CA LEU A 190 1.06 4.80 9.75
C LEU A 190 0.13 6.01 9.59
N ALA A 191 0.58 7.20 9.97
CA ALA A 191 -0.22 8.42 9.85
C ALA A 191 -0.59 8.71 8.37
N ILE A 192 0.36 8.61 7.46
CA ILE A 192 0.11 8.77 6.00
C ILE A 192 -0.85 7.69 5.50
N GLY A 193 -0.70 6.44 5.94
CA GLY A 193 -1.58 5.33 5.58
C GLY A 193 -3.02 5.57 6.04
N VAL A 194 -3.21 6.02 7.28
CA VAL A 194 -4.54 6.39 7.81
C VAL A 194 -5.15 7.52 6.97
N VAL A 195 -4.40 8.58 6.69
CA VAL A 195 -4.86 9.70 5.84
C VAL A 195 -5.22 9.21 4.44
N ALA A 196 -4.41 8.34 3.83
CA ALA A 196 -4.68 7.78 2.51
C ALA A 196 -5.99 6.98 2.48
N VAL A 197 -6.29 6.20 3.53
CA VAL A 197 -7.56 5.49 3.67
C VAL A 197 -8.74 6.46 3.76
N PHE A 198 -8.64 7.52 4.57
CA PHE A 198 -9.69 8.54 4.66
C PHE A 198 -9.93 9.23 3.32
N VAL A 199 -8.86 9.59 2.60
CA VAL A 199 -8.97 10.19 1.26
C VAL A 199 -9.63 9.23 0.29
N ALA A 200 -9.26 7.95 0.28
CA ALA A 200 -9.88 6.94 -0.57
C ALA A 200 -11.38 6.76 -0.26
N LEU A 201 -11.77 6.75 1.01
CA LEU A 201 -13.18 6.68 1.43
C LEU A 201 -13.97 7.92 0.97
N ILE A 202 -13.39 9.11 1.09
CA ILE A 202 -14.02 10.36 0.64
C ILE A 202 -14.24 10.33 -0.88
N ILE A 203 -13.21 9.98 -1.66
CA ILE A 203 -13.31 9.87 -3.11
C ILE A 203 -14.39 8.85 -3.50
N GLY A 204 -14.34 7.65 -2.89
CA GLY A 204 -15.32 6.59 -3.12
C GLY A 204 -16.75 7.03 -2.80
N TYR A 205 -16.96 7.68 -1.66
CA TYR A 205 -18.26 8.21 -1.25
C TYR A 205 -18.83 9.23 -2.25
N PHE A 206 -18.02 10.20 -2.70
CA PHE A 206 -18.48 11.21 -3.66
C PHE A 206 -18.83 10.62 -5.03
N ILE A 207 -18.01 9.68 -5.51
CA ILE A 207 -18.29 8.97 -6.77
C ILE A 207 -19.59 8.17 -6.64
N ALA A 208 -19.72 7.35 -5.60
CA ALA A 208 -20.91 6.54 -5.36
C ALA A 208 -22.16 7.41 -5.23
N LYS A 209 -22.12 8.46 -4.41
CA LYS A 209 -23.24 9.39 -4.20
C LYS A 209 -23.72 10.03 -5.51
N ASN A 210 -22.80 10.49 -6.37
CA ASN A 210 -23.17 11.12 -7.63
C ASN A 210 -23.84 10.14 -8.61
N ILE A 211 -23.35 8.89 -8.65
CA ILE A 211 -23.92 7.83 -9.50
C ILE A 211 -25.29 7.44 -8.96
N THR A 212 -25.36 7.06 -7.68
CA THR A 212 -26.60 6.60 -7.03
C THR A 212 -27.70 7.65 -7.13
N ASN A 213 -27.41 8.93 -6.90
CA ASN A 213 -28.41 10.00 -7.01
C ASN A 213 -29.00 10.10 -8.42
N SER A 214 -28.15 10.05 -9.46
CA SER A 214 -28.61 10.17 -10.85
C SER A 214 -29.41 8.94 -11.28
N VAL A 215 -28.97 7.75 -10.88
CA VAL A 215 -29.70 6.49 -11.14
C VAL A 215 -31.04 6.46 -10.40
N MET A 216 -31.09 6.93 -9.15
CA MET A 216 -32.33 6.97 -8.38
C MET A 216 -33.36 7.94 -8.99
N LYS A 217 -32.91 9.07 -9.54
CA LYS A 217 -33.78 9.99 -10.29
C LYS A 217 -34.37 9.33 -11.53
N LEU A 218 -33.56 8.65 -12.33
CA LEU A 218 -34.04 7.90 -13.50
C LEU A 218 -35.02 6.78 -13.11
N LYS A 219 -34.73 6.05 -12.03
CA LYS A 219 -35.62 5.01 -11.49
C LYS A 219 -36.98 5.59 -11.11
N ASN A 220 -37.00 6.70 -10.37
CA ASN A 220 -38.25 7.34 -9.94
C ASN A 220 -39.04 7.91 -11.13
N PHE A 221 -38.34 8.54 -12.07
CA PHE A 221 -38.94 9.01 -13.32
C PHE A 221 -39.60 7.87 -14.11
N THR A 222 -38.93 6.71 -14.20
CA THR A 222 -39.46 5.53 -14.89
C THR A 222 -40.70 4.97 -14.19
N ASP A 223 -40.74 4.97 -12.87
CA ASP A 223 -41.92 4.57 -12.08
C ASP A 223 -43.11 5.51 -12.33
N ASP A 224 -42.89 6.83 -12.43
CA ASP A 224 -43.95 7.79 -12.77
C ASP A 224 -44.53 7.55 -14.18
N ILE A 225 -43.68 7.26 -15.17
CA ILE A 225 -44.14 6.90 -16.53
C ILE A 225 -44.95 5.61 -16.50
N GLY A 226 -44.51 4.59 -15.75
CA GLY A 226 -45.21 3.32 -15.59
C GLY A 226 -46.62 3.48 -15.00
N ARG A 227 -46.85 4.56 -14.25
CA ARG A 227 -48.16 4.94 -13.69
C ARG A 227 -48.98 5.84 -14.64
N GLY A 228 -48.52 6.06 -15.86
CA GLY A 228 -49.22 6.86 -16.87
C GLY A 228 -49.00 8.37 -16.76
N LYS A 229 -48.00 8.84 -16.00
CA LYS A 229 -47.67 10.27 -15.93
C LYS A 229 -46.62 10.63 -16.99
N PHE A 230 -47.05 11.14 -18.13
CA PHE A 230 -46.16 11.50 -19.25
C PHE A 230 -45.76 12.99 -19.32
N ASP A 231 -46.28 13.82 -18.40
CA ASP A 231 -45.98 15.26 -18.34
C ASP A 231 -44.73 15.60 -17.51
N THR A 232 -43.88 14.61 -17.22
CA THR A 232 -42.67 14.76 -16.40
C THR A 232 -41.40 14.74 -17.26
N LYS A 233 -40.28 15.22 -16.71
CA LYS A 233 -38.93 15.06 -17.27
C LYS A 233 -37.98 14.52 -16.23
N THR A 234 -36.92 13.85 -16.67
CA THR A 234 -35.88 13.27 -15.80
C THR A 234 -35.10 14.28 -14.95
N GLU A 235 -34.88 15.50 -15.47
CA GLU A 235 -34.10 16.58 -14.85
C GLU A 235 -32.66 16.21 -14.42
N VAL A 236 -32.07 15.14 -15.00
CA VAL A 236 -30.68 14.77 -14.71
C VAL A 236 -29.74 15.66 -15.51
N LYS A 237 -29.15 16.65 -14.83
CA LYS A 237 -28.11 17.52 -15.40
C LYS A 237 -26.75 16.85 -15.29
N SER A 238 -26.47 15.89 -16.17
CA SER A 238 -25.14 15.28 -16.29
C SER A 238 -24.59 15.42 -17.71
N LYS A 239 -23.26 15.54 -17.83
CA LYS A 239 -22.52 15.62 -19.10
C LYS A 239 -21.75 14.33 -19.37
N ASP A 240 -22.29 13.21 -18.91
CA ASP A 240 -21.74 11.87 -19.07
C ASP A 240 -22.82 10.92 -19.60
N GLU A 241 -22.48 9.64 -19.70
CA GLU A 241 -23.33 8.58 -20.20
C GLU A 241 -24.70 8.51 -19.49
N ILE A 242 -24.80 8.98 -18.23
CA ILE A 242 -26.07 9.07 -17.51
C ILE A 242 -26.93 10.23 -18.02
N GLY A 243 -26.31 11.34 -18.43
CA GLY A 243 -27.00 12.44 -19.10
C GLY A 243 -27.52 12.03 -20.48
N GLU A 244 -26.70 11.34 -21.27
CA GLU A 244 -27.12 10.79 -22.56
C GLU A 244 -28.29 9.80 -22.40
N LEU A 245 -28.24 8.95 -21.38
CA LEU A 245 -29.35 8.05 -21.03
C LEU A 245 -30.61 8.83 -20.63
N SER A 246 -30.47 9.89 -19.84
CA SER A 246 -31.56 10.78 -19.44
C SER A 246 -32.27 11.39 -20.65
N GLU A 247 -31.52 11.89 -21.63
CA GLU A 247 -32.06 12.46 -22.86
C GLU A 247 -32.79 11.40 -23.71
N ALA A 248 -32.29 10.17 -23.75
CA ALA A 248 -32.95 9.07 -24.44
C ALA A 248 -34.30 8.70 -23.77
N PHE A 249 -34.34 8.69 -22.43
CA PHE A 249 -35.57 8.48 -21.66
C PHE A 249 -36.60 9.59 -21.91
N ASP A 250 -36.19 10.86 -21.91
CA ASP A 250 -37.08 12.00 -22.20
C ASP A 250 -37.69 11.88 -23.61
N LYS A 251 -36.90 11.48 -24.62
CA LYS A 251 -37.41 11.25 -25.99
C LYS A 251 -38.41 10.09 -26.05
N MET A 252 -38.16 9.01 -25.32
CA MET A 252 -39.09 7.87 -25.22
C MET A 252 -40.45 8.31 -24.66
N VAL A 253 -40.47 9.15 -23.61
CA VAL A 253 -41.71 9.67 -23.02
C VAL A 253 -42.48 10.55 -23.99
N GLN A 254 -41.79 11.41 -24.74
CA GLN A 254 -42.46 12.23 -25.77
C GLN A 254 -43.13 11.37 -26.83
N ASN A 255 -42.49 10.28 -27.26
CA ASN A 255 -43.06 9.33 -28.21
C ASN A 255 -44.27 8.58 -27.62
N LEU A 256 -44.18 8.15 -26.35
CA LEU A 256 -45.30 7.51 -25.65
C LEU A 256 -46.50 8.45 -25.51
N LYS A 257 -46.25 9.71 -25.14
CA LYS A 257 -47.29 10.73 -25.03
C LYS A 257 -47.99 10.96 -26.37
N ARG A 258 -47.23 11.11 -27.45
CA ARG A 258 -47.77 11.26 -28.81
C ARG A 258 -48.61 10.04 -29.22
N SER A 259 -48.10 8.84 -28.99
CA SER A 259 -48.84 7.61 -29.27
C SER A 259 -50.15 7.52 -28.48
N GLN A 260 -50.17 7.98 -27.23
CA GLN A 260 -51.39 8.02 -26.42
C GLN A 260 -52.40 9.06 -26.93
N GLU A 261 -51.93 10.23 -27.37
CA GLU A 261 -52.77 11.26 -28.00
C GLU A 261 -53.37 10.74 -29.31
N ASP A 262 -52.60 10.06 -30.15
CA ASP A 262 -53.07 9.46 -31.40
C ASP A 262 -54.16 8.41 -31.12
N VAL A 263 -53.94 7.50 -30.18
CA VAL A 263 -54.96 6.51 -29.76
C VAL A 263 -56.23 7.20 -29.26
N ARG A 264 -56.10 8.28 -28.49
CA ARG A 264 -57.25 9.05 -27.99
C ARG A 264 -58.02 9.74 -29.13
N ASN A 265 -57.32 10.25 -30.14
CA ASN A 265 -57.94 10.86 -31.32
C ASN A 265 -58.66 9.81 -32.17
N TYR A 266 -58.04 8.67 -32.45
CA TYR A 266 -58.70 7.54 -33.14
C TYR A 266 -59.95 7.08 -32.39
N THR A 267 -59.91 7.01 -31.05
CA THR A 267 -61.07 6.63 -30.25
C THR A 267 -62.22 7.65 -30.40
N LYS A 268 -61.91 8.96 -30.41
CA LYS A 268 -62.92 10.02 -30.62
C LYS A 268 -63.51 9.98 -32.03
N GLU A 269 -62.69 9.76 -33.05
CA GLU A 269 -63.18 9.62 -34.43
C GLU A 269 -64.07 8.39 -34.58
N LEU A 270 -63.68 7.28 -33.97
CA LEU A 270 -64.48 6.05 -33.95
C LEU A 270 -65.83 6.28 -33.25
N GLU A 271 -65.86 6.97 -32.10
CA GLU A 271 -67.11 7.34 -31.41
C GLU A 271 -68.00 8.25 -32.26
N LYS A 272 -67.42 9.24 -32.95
CA LYS A 272 -68.15 10.12 -33.85
C LYS A 272 -68.76 9.33 -35.01
N SER A 273 -67.97 8.47 -35.66
CA SER A 273 -68.43 7.62 -36.75
C SER A 273 -69.52 6.67 -36.28
N LYS A 274 -69.42 6.13 -35.06
CA LYS A 274 -70.46 5.28 -34.46
C LYS A 274 -71.77 6.06 -34.28
N LYS A 275 -71.73 7.27 -33.74
CA LYS A 275 -72.92 8.14 -33.58
C LYS A 275 -73.56 8.50 -34.92
N GLU A 276 -72.76 8.81 -35.94
CA GLU A 276 -73.27 9.07 -37.29
C GLU A 276 -73.95 7.83 -37.89
N LEU A 277 -73.38 6.64 -37.68
CA LEU A 277 -73.99 5.39 -38.12
C LEU A 277 -75.30 5.11 -37.39
N GLU A 278 -75.36 5.32 -36.07
CA GLU A 278 -76.59 5.21 -35.27
C GLU A 278 -77.68 6.17 -35.75
N SER A 279 -77.33 7.43 -36.05
CA SER A 279 -78.27 8.40 -36.63
C SER A 279 -78.80 7.92 -37.97
N LYS A 280 -77.92 7.44 -38.88
CA LYS A 280 -78.33 6.89 -40.17
C LYS A 280 -79.24 5.66 -40.03
N ILE A 281 -78.96 4.78 -39.07
CA ILE A 281 -79.81 3.62 -38.77
C ILE A 281 -81.21 4.11 -38.33
N ASN A 282 -81.28 5.09 -37.44
CA ASN A 282 -82.56 5.65 -36.97
C ASN A 282 -83.34 6.34 -38.11
N ASP A 283 -82.67 7.11 -38.97
CA ASP A 283 -83.28 7.74 -40.15
C ASP A 283 -83.84 6.67 -41.11
N LEU A 284 -83.09 5.58 -41.33
CA LEU A 284 -83.56 4.45 -42.15
C LEU A 284 -84.75 3.73 -41.51
N GLU A 285 -84.77 3.55 -40.19
CA GLU A 285 -85.92 2.98 -39.49
C GLU A 285 -87.17 3.88 -39.62
N GLN A 286 -87.00 5.20 -39.49
CA GLN A 286 -88.08 6.17 -39.68
C GLN A 286 -88.58 6.16 -41.13
N TYR A 287 -87.66 6.15 -42.10
CA TYR A 287 -87.98 6.05 -43.52
C TYR A 287 -88.73 4.75 -43.86
N LYS A 288 -88.30 3.62 -43.28
CA LYS A 288 -89.00 2.33 -43.41
C LYS A 288 -90.42 2.40 -42.86
N LYS A 289 -90.61 2.96 -41.65
CA LYS A 289 -91.96 3.15 -41.07
C LYS A 289 -92.85 4.03 -41.96
N LEU A 290 -92.31 5.11 -42.52
CA LEU A 290 -93.03 6.00 -43.41
C LEU A 290 -93.42 5.30 -44.73
N THR A 291 -92.51 4.55 -45.32
CA THR A 291 -92.73 3.84 -46.59
C THR A 291 -93.74 2.71 -46.44
N VAL A 292 -93.62 1.91 -45.38
CA VAL A 292 -94.63 0.89 -45.03
C VAL A 292 -95.99 1.55 -44.80
N GLY A 293 -96.04 2.68 -44.08
CA GLY A 293 -97.27 3.46 -43.92
C GLY A 293 -97.86 3.96 -45.24
N ARG A 294 -97.02 4.42 -46.17
CA ARG A 294 -97.44 4.83 -47.52
C ARG A 294 -97.98 3.65 -48.33
N GLU A 295 -97.31 2.51 -48.30
CA GLU A 295 -97.77 1.30 -49.01
C GLU A 295 -99.11 0.81 -48.47
N LEU A 296 -99.29 0.76 -47.15
CA LEU A 296 -100.57 0.41 -46.53
C LEU A 296 -101.69 1.36 -46.98
N LYS A 297 -101.41 2.68 -47.00
CA LYS A 297 -102.36 3.68 -47.47
C LYS A 297 -102.65 3.57 -48.97
N MET A 298 -101.66 3.20 -49.78
CA MET A 298 -101.84 2.93 -51.21
C MET A 298 -102.68 1.68 -51.45
N VAL A 299 -102.52 0.63 -50.64
CA VAL A 299 -103.38 -0.56 -50.68
C VAL A 299 -104.81 -0.20 -50.29
N GLU A 300 -105.00 0.62 -49.26
CA GLU A 300 -106.31 1.12 -48.87
C GLU A 300 -106.95 1.98 -49.97
N LEU A 301 -106.19 2.89 -50.58
CA LEU A 301 -106.64 3.71 -51.70
C LEU A 301 -106.99 2.88 -52.92
N LYS A 302 -106.21 1.85 -53.26
CA LYS A 302 -106.52 0.91 -54.35
C LYS A 302 -107.85 0.20 -54.10
N LYS A 303 -108.07 -0.32 -52.89
CA LYS A 303 -109.37 -0.89 -52.50
C LYS A 303 -110.51 0.11 -52.66
N LYS A 304 -110.28 1.37 -52.28
CA LYS A 304 -111.28 2.44 -52.40
C LYS A 304 -111.58 2.83 -53.85
N ILE A 305 -110.56 2.81 -54.71
CA ILE A 305 -110.70 3.00 -56.16
C ILE A 305 -111.49 1.83 -56.75
N GLU A 306 -111.17 0.58 -56.41
CA GLU A 306 -111.95 -0.59 -56.84
C GLU A 306 -113.42 -0.50 -56.40
N GLU A 307 -113.70 -0.07 -55.17
CA GLU A 307 -115.07 0.21 -54.70
C GLU A 307 -115.78 1.28 -55.53
N LEU A 308 -115.08 2.38 -55.85
CA LEU A 308 -115.63 3.49 -56.62
C LEU A 308 -115.84 3.12 -58.10
N GLU A 309 -114.93 2.38 -58.70
CA GLU A 309 -115.04 1.83 -60.06
C GLU A 309 -116.18 0.80 -60.15
N GLY A 310 -116.36 -0.03 -59.12
CA GLY A 310 -117.52 -0.91 -58.98
C GLY A 310 -118.84 -0.13 -59.00
N LYS A 311 -118.94 0.94 -58.19
CA LYS A 311 -120.11 1.83 -58.16
C LYS A 311 -120.35 2.59 -59.47
N LEU A 312 -119.30 2.83 -60.27
CA LEU A 312 -119.38 3.49 -61.58
C LEU A 312 -119.85 2.53 -62.68
N LYS A 313 -119.55 1.23 -62.56
CA LYS A 313 -120.05 0.18 -63.45
C LYS A 313 -121.52 -0.16 -63.21
N GLU A 314 -122.03 -0.03 -61.99
CA GLU A 314 -123.48 -0.20 -61.69
C GLU A 314 -124.35 0.97 -62.19
N LYS A 315 -123.74 2.05 -62.68
CA LYS A 315 -124.43 3.27 -63.15
C LYS A 315 -124.55 3.39 -64.69
N ARG A 316 -124.26 2.32 -65.42
CA ARG A 316 -124.47 2.21 -66.88
C ARG A 316 -125.27 0.95 -67.18
#